data_AF-A0A3D9USE2-F1
#
_entry.id   AF-A0A3D9USE2-F1
#
_cell.length_a   1.000
_cell.length_b   1.000
_cell.length_c   1.000
_cell.angle_alpha   90.00
_cell.angle_beta   90.00
_cell.angle_gamma   90.00
#
_symmetry.space_group_name_H-M   'P 1'
#
loop_
_entity.id
_entity.type
_entity.pdbx_description
1 polymer ?
#
loop_
_entity_poly.entity_id
_entity_poly.type
_entity_poly.pdbx_seq_one_letter_code
_entity_poly.pdbx_strand_id
1 'polypeptide(L)'
;MADINLSIALDLKSIETVYNFSENINDAAFIDDKYVHVLALNGASFKDSTGVANAKIYGVQPQDNVNLTVVNYSEYNSEFSAILINYTVVKSNSSVSAPKIVLNTVQRPYISDSKNTDGKLIR
;
A
#
# COMPACT_ATOMS: atom_id res chain seq x y z
N MET A 1 19.83 8.49 -12.12
CA MET A 1 19.03 8.40 -10.89
C MET A 1 17.58 8.52 -11.29
N ALA A 2 16.88 7.39 -11.26
CA ALA A 2 15.44 7.32 -11.48
C ALA A 2 14.73 7.02 -10.15
N ASP A 3 13.49 7.51 -10.03
CA ASP A 3 12.58 7.12 -8.97
C ASP A 3 11.71 5.96 -9.46
N ILE A 4 11.83 4.83 -8.77
CA ILE A 4 11.11 3.60 -9.03
C ILE A 4 9.93 3.53 -8.07
N ASN A 5 8.72 3.62 -8.60
CA ASN A 5 7.51 3.62 -7.77
C ASN A 5 6.84 2.25 -7.79
N LEU A 6 6.65 1.71 -6.60
CA LEU A 6 6.01 0.43 -6.37
C LEU A 6 4.80 0.63 -5.47
N SER A 7 3.74 -0.13 -5.72
CA SER A 7 2.59 -0.21 -4.84
C SER A 7 2.30 -1.66 -4.48
N ILE A 8 2.18 -1.95 -3.20
CA ILE A 8 1.61 -3.22 -2.73
C ILE A 8 0.12 -2.98 -2.60
N ALA A 9 -0.67 -3.66 -3.41
CA ALA A 9 -2.11 -3.63 -3.33
C ALA A 9 -2.63 -4.90 -2.65
N LEU A 10 -3.54 -4.75 -1.69
CA LEU A 10 -4.10 -5.87 -0.91
C LEU A 10 -5.58 -6.06 -1.19
N ASP A 11 -6.03 -7.29 -1.43
CA ASP A 11 -7.46 -7.63 -1.50
C ASP A 11 -8.04 -7.80 -0.09
N LEU A 12 -8.27 -6.68 0.59
CA LEU A 12 -8.71 -6.65 1.99
C LEU A 12 -10.06 -7.32 2.20
N LYS A 13 -10.96 -7.27 1.21
CA LYS A 13 -12.28 -7.89 1.28
C LYS A 13 -12.15 -9.42 1.34
N SER A 14 -11.36 -10.01 0.45
CA SER A 14 -11.15 -11.46 0.48
C SER A 14 -10.37 -11.89 1.72
N ILE A 15 -9.37 -11.10 2.15
CA ILE A 15 -8.61 -11.40 3.37
C ILE A 15 -9.54 -11.40 4.60
N GLU A 16 -10.41 -10.42 4.75
CA GLU A 16 -11.35 -10.34 5.88
C GLU A 16 -12.25 -11.58 5.99
N THR A 17 -12.72 -12.10 4.86
CA THR A 17 -13.61 -13.27 4.87
C THR A 17 -12.91 -14.59 5.21
N VAL A 18 -11.58 -14.65 5.12
CA VAL A 18 -10.80 -15.90 5.19
C VAL A 18 -10.00 -16.02 6.47
N TYR A 19 -9.50 -14.90 7.01
CA TYR A 19 -8.59 -14.90 8.15
C TYR A 19 -9.25 -14.37 9.42
N ASN A 20 -8.90 -14.96 10.55
CA ASN A 20 -9.15 -14.35 11.86
C ASN A 20 -7.96 -13.45 12.19
N PHE A 21 -8.22 -12.18 12.45
CA PHE A 21 -7.16 -11.21 12.76
C PHE A 21 -6.89 -11.15 14.26
N SER A 22 -5.61 -11.03 14.60
CA SER A 22 -5.18 -10.66 15.94
C SER A 22 -5.16 -9.15 16.07
N GLU A 23 -5.65 -8.62 17.19
CA GLU A 23 -5.46 -7.21 17.56
C GLU A 23 -4.01 -6.95 18.06
N ASN A 24 -3.23 -8.00 18.28
CA ASN A 24 -1.85 -7.89 18.72
C ASN A 24 -0.89 -7.76 17.53
N ILE A 25 -0.24 -6.60 17.40
CA ILE A 25 0.74 -6.29 16.36
C ILE A 25 1.91 -7.28 16.28
N ASN A 26 2.24 -7.96 17.40
CA ASN A 26 3.31 -8.95 17.45
C ASN A 26 2.86 -10.36 17.04
N ASP A 27 1.56 -10.55 16.80
CA ASP A 27 0.94 -11.81 16.39
C ASP A 27 0.18 -11.60 15.08
N ALA A 28 0.88 -11.01 14.10
CA ALA A 28 0.33 -10.72 12.79
C ALA A 28 0.02 -12.04 12.04
N ALA A 29 -1.18 -12.14 11.48
CA ALA A 29 -1.56 -13.26 10.63
C ALA A 29 -0.72 -13.28 9.34
N PHE A 30 -0.27 -14.47 8.94
CA PHE A 30 0.38 -14.68 7.66
C PHE A 30 -0.67 -14.73 6.54
N ILE A 31 -0.57 -13.80 5.59
CA ILE A 31 -1.48 -13.69 4.46
C ILE A 31 -0.86 -14.39 3.23
N ASP A 32 -1.68 -15.17 2.53
CA ASP A 32 -1.35 -15.87 1.29
C ASP A 32 -1.02 -14.86 0.17
N ASP A 33 -0.01 -15.16 -0.65
CA ASP A 33 0.51 -14.28 -1.68
C ASP A 33 -0.49 -14.01 -2.80
N LYS A 34 -1.52 -14.86 -2.96
CA LYS A 34 -2.61 -14.62 -3.91
C LYS A 34 -3.46 -13.38 -3.61
N TYR A 35 -3.42 -12.87 -2.37
CA TYR A 35 -4.14 -11.65 -1.97
C TYR A 35 -3.26 -10.39 -1.99
N VAL A 36 -2.00 -10.54 -2.39
CA VAL A 36 -1.00 -9.47 -2.40
C VAL A 36 -0.56 -9.23 -3.84
N HIS A 37 -0.73 -8.00 -4.31
CA HIS A 37 -0.33 -7.57 -5.64
C HIS A 37 0.84 -6.60 -5.50
N VAL A 38 1.95 -6.86 -6.20
CA VAL A 38 3.03 -5.85 -6.30
C VAL A 38 2.96 -5.22 -7.68
N LEU A 39 2.60 -3.94 -7.69
CA LEU A 39 2.44 -3.12 -8.87
C LEU A 39 3.69 -2.27 -9.06
N ALA A 40 4.35 -2.41 -10.20
CA ALA A 40 5.49 -1.58 -10.56
C ALA A 40 5.10 -0.57 -11.63
N LEU A 41 5.29 0.71 -11.32
CA LEU A 41 5.02 1.85 -12.19
C LEU A 41 6.36 2.45 -12.66
N ASN A 42 7.13 1.66 -13.41
CA ASN A 42 8.41 2.11 -13.95
C ASN A 42 8.33 2.28 -15.47
N GLY A 43 8.31 3.53 -15.94
CA GLY A 43 8.30 3.84 -17.37
C GLY A 43 7.00 3.48 -18.08
N ALA A 44 7.09 2.99 -19.32
CA ALA A 44 5.96 2.86 -20.24
C ALA A 44 5.04 1.63 -20.02
N SER A 45 5.41 0.68 -19.14
CA SER A 45 4.64 -0.55 -18.95
C SER A 45 4.33 -0.81 -17.48
N PHE A 46 3.05 -0.79 -17.15
CA PHE A 46 2.52 -1.30 -15.89
C PHE A 46 2.81 -2.80 -15.78
N LYS A 47 3.33 -3.23 -14.63
CA LYS A 47 3.53 -4.65 -14.32
C LYS A 47 2.85 -5.01 -13.01
N ASP A 48 1.95 -5.99 -13.08
CA ASP A 48 1.32 -6.62 -11.93
C ASP A 48 1.98 -7.98 -11.67
N SER A 49 2.44 -8.21 -10.44
CA SER A 49 3.03 -9.47 -9.98
C SER A 49 2.12 -10.21 -8.99
N THR A 50 0.82 -10.30 -9.30
CA THR A 50 -0.18 -11.03 -8.51
C THR A 50 0.18 -12.51 -8.30
N GLY A 51 -0.05 -13.05 -7.09
CA GLY A 51 0.12 -14.48 -6.82
C GLY A 51 1.56 -14.96 -6.95
N VAL A 52 2.52 -14.04 -6.79
CA VAL A 52 3.94 -14.33 -6.75
C VAL A 52 4.48 -13.78 -5.45
N ALA A 53 4.90 -14.67 -4.54
CA ALA A 53 5.55 -14.33 -3.28
C ALA A 53 6.76 -13.37 -3.41
N ASN A 54 7.35 -13.26 -4.61
CA ASN A 54 8.52 -12.43 -4.88
C ASN A 54 8.34 -11.60 -6.15
N ALA A 55 8.16 -10.29 -6.01
CA ALA A 55 8.26 -9.35 -7.12
C ALA A 55 9.74 -9.07 -7.44
N LYS A 56 10.10 -9.16 -8.73
CA LYS A 56 11.44 -8.82 -9.22
C LYS A 56 11.40 -7.57 -10.08
N ILE A 57 12.20 -6.58 -9.68
CA ILE A 57 12.38 -5.33 -10.40
C ILE A 57 13.71 -5.42 -11.13
N TYR A 58 13.65 -5.33 -12.45
CA TYR A 58 14.81 -5.41 -13.32
C TYR A 58 15.25 -4.00 -13.74
N GLY A 59 16.52 -3.87 -14.13
CA GLY A 59 17.06 -2.62 -14.69
C GLY A 59 17.40 -1.53 -13.67
N VAL A 60 17.27 -1.81 -12.36
CA VAL A 60 17.66 -0.88 -11.29
C VAL A 60 19.17 -0.64 -11.34
N GLN A 61 19.58 0.62 -11.38
CA GLN A 61 20.98 1.03 -11.35
C GLN A 61 21.39 1.44 -9.93
N PRO A 62 22.70 1.37 -9.59
CA PRO A 62 23.20 2.00 -8.37
C PRO A 62 22.75 3.46 -8.28
N GLN A 63 22.35 3.89 -7.08
CA GLN A 63 21.80 5.22 -6.76
C GLN A 63 20.35 5.49 -7.20
N ASP A 64 19.66 4.56 -7.85
CA ASP A 64 18.21 4.72 -8.06
C ASP A 64 17.46 4.64 -6.72
N ASN A 65 16.36 5.40 -6.61
CA ASN A 65 15.50 5.37 -5.44
C ASN A 65 14.33 4.42 -5.69
N VAL A 66 14.01 3.58 -4.70
CA VAL A 66 12.82 2.72 -4.74
C VAL A 66 11.84 3.21 -3.70
N ASN A 67 10.69 3.70 -4.16
CA ASN A 67 9.57 4.15 -3.35
C ASN A 67 8.52 3.05 -3.30
N LEU A 68 8.16 2.60 -2.09
CA LEU A 68 7.16 1.57 -1.87
C LEU A 68 5.96 2.19 -1.14
N THR A 69 4.78 2.05 -1.72
CA THR A 69 3.51 2.45 -1.10
C THR A 69 2.65 1.23 -0.87
N VAL A 70 1.84 1.21 0.19
CA VAL A 70 0.79 0.20 0.38
C VAL A 70 -0.55 0.85 0.09
N VAL A 71 -1.33 0.19 -0.76
CA VAL A 71 -2.66 0.62 -1.20
C VAL A 71 -3.65 -0.51 -0.99
N ASN A 72 -4.93 -0.19 -0.83
CA ASN A 72 -5.99 -1.19 -0.92
C ASN A 72 -6.24 -1.48 -2.41
N TYR A 73 -6.26 -2.76 -2.82
CA TYR A 73 -6.46 -3.17 -4.21
C TYR A 73 -7.92 -3.17 -4.64
N SER A 74 -8.87 -3.23 -3.71
CA SER A 74 -10.27 -3.37 -4.10
C SER A 74 -10.84 -2.05 -4.58
N GLU A 75 -11.44 -2.10 -5.77
CA GLU A 75 -12.38 -1.13 -6.34
C GLU A 75 -13.19 -0.40 -5.24
N TYR A 76 -12.73 0.79 -4.83
CA TYR A 76 -13.44 1.81 -4.05
C TYR A 76 -14.39 1.34 -2.91
N ASN A 77 -14.05 0.33 -2.10
CA ASN A 77 -14.68 0.22 -0.78
C ASN A 77 -13.89 1.02 0.26
N SER A 78 -14.41 2.19 0.64
CA SER A 78 -13.82 3.09 1.63
C SER A 78 -13.78 2.53 3.05
N GLU A 79 -14.42 1.40 3.31
CA GLU A 79 -14.52 0.79 4.64
C GLU A 79 -13.19 0.19 5.12
N PHE A 80 -12.31 -0.22 4.20
CA PHE A 80 -11.05 -0.88 4.55
C PHE A 80 -9.83 -0.09 4.11
N SER A 81 -8.83 -0.04 4.99
CA SER A 81 -7.55 0.63 4.76
C SER A 81 -6.41 -0.27 5.24
N ALA A 82 -5.28 -0.23 4.52
CA ALA A 82 -4.06 -0.92 4.90
C ALA A 82 -2.95 0.09 5.17
N ILE A 83 -2.16 -0.16 6.21
CA ILE A 83 -1.01 0.66 6.59
C ILE A 83 0.18 -0.26 6.81
N LEU A 84 1.32 0.07 6.19
CA LEU A 84 2.58 -0.61 6.47
C LEU A 84 3.17 -0.08 7.78
N ILE A 85 3.18 -0.93 8.80
CA ILE A 85 3.69 -0.59 10.14
C ILE A 85 5.14 -1.03 10.37
N ASN A 86 5.56 -2.11 9.71
CA ASN A 86 6.90 -2.68 9.87
C ASN A 86 7.31 -3.42 8.60
N TYR A 87 8.62 -3.55 8.39
CA TYR A 87 9.19 -4.38 7.33
C TYR A 87 10.43 -5.11 7.88
N THR A 88 10.69 -6.32 7.38
CA THR A 88 11.87 -7.11 7.75
C THR A 88 12.71 -7.38 6.51
N VAL A 89 13.99 -7.04 6.56
CA VAL A 89 14.94 -7.36 5.49
C VAL A 89 15.45 -8.79 5.71
N VAL A 90 14.97 -9.74 4.91
CA VAL A 90 15.37 -11.15 5.02
C VAL A 90 16.79 -11.39 4.50
N LYS A 91 17.21 -10.64 3.46
CA LYS A 91 18.57 -10.68 2.91
C LYS A 91 18.88 -9.36 2.22
N SER A 92 20.03 -8.76 2.55
CA SER A 92 20.52 -7.55 1.89
C SER A 92 21.91 -7.78 1.31
N ASN A 93 22.19 -7.15 0.17
CA ASN A 93 23.55 -6.96 -0.33
C ASN A 93 23.98 -5.53 0.01
N SER A 94 25.29 -5.30 0.17
CA SER A 94 25.84 -3.97 0.49
C SER A 94 25.46 -2.85 -0.49
N SER A 95 24.98 -3.22 -1.68
CA SER A 95 24.51 -2.31 -2.72
C SER A 95 23.09 -1.77 -2.52
N VAL A 96 22.34 -2.23 -1.50
CA VAL A 96 20.99 -1.76 -1.19
C VAL A 96 20.98 -1.12 0.20
N SER A 97 20.67 0.18 0.26
CA SER A 97 20.51 0.88 1.53
C SER A 97 19.33 0.32 2.32
N ALA A 98 19.41 0.34 3.65
CA ALA A 98 18.28 -0.02 4.50
C ALA A 98 17.05 0.84 4.15
N PRO A 99 15.85 0.26 4.01
CA PRO A 99 14.64 1.02 3.72
C PRO A 99 14.35 2.05 4.82
N LYS A 100 13.68 3.15 4.46
CA LYS A 100 13.25 4.16 5.42
C LYS A 100 11.75 4.36 5.26
N ILE A 101 11.01 4.27 6.37
CA ILE A 101 9.59 4.62 6.37
C ILE A 101 9.50 6.14 6.35
N VAL A 102 8.90 6.68 5.29
CA VAL A 102 8.62 8.11 5.16
C VAL A 102 7.12 8.31 5.45
N LEU A 103 6.82 8.96 6.57
CA LEU A 103 5.46 9.35 6.93
C LEU A 103 5.17 10.71 6.29
N ASN A 104 4.42 10.71 5.19
CA ASN A 104 3.86 11.93 4.63
C ASN A 104 2.48 12.18 5.26
N THR A 105 2.40 13.11 6.21
CA THR A 105 1.11 13.56 6.74
C THR A 105 0.47 14.49 5.71
N VAL A 106 -0.53 13.99 4.98
CA VAL A 106 -1.38 14.85 4.14
C VAL A 106 -2.40 15.52 5.04
N GLN A 107 -2.31 16.84 5.18
CA GLN A 107 -3.39 17.60 5.82
C GLN A 107 -4.63 17.45 4.94
N ARG A 108 -5.66 16.77 5.44
CA ARG A 108 -6.93 16.68 4.73
C ARG A 108 -7.41 18.11 4.44
N PRO A 109 -7.78 18.46 3.20
CA PRO A 109 -8.43 19.73 2.95
C PRO A 109 -9.65 19.79 3.88
N TYR A 110 -9.80 20.90 4.60
CA TYR A 110 -10.92 21.12 5.49
C TYR A 110 -12.20 21.13 4.65
N ILE A 111 -12.92 20.01 4.62
CA ILE A 111 -14.29 19.98 4.11
C ILE A 111 -15.10 20.65 5.19
N SER A 112 -15.30 21.97 5.07
CA SER A 112 -16.25 22.65 5.93
C SER A 112 -17.63 22.07 5.60
N ASP A 113 -18.16 21.26 6.51
CA ASP A 113 -19.51 20.70 6.41
C ASP A 113 -20.57 21.79 6.75
N SER A 114 -20.37 23.00 6.24
CA SER A 114 -21.22 24.16 6.50
C SER A 114 -22.46 24.21 5.61
N LYS A 115 -22.72 23.17 4.81
CA LYS A 115 -23.99 23.00 4.08
C LYS A 115 -24.74 21.79 4.61
N ASN A 116 -25.25 21.98 5.82
CA ASN A 116 -26.49 21.36 6.27
C ASN A 116 -27.56 21.67 5.20
N THR A 117 -27.80 20.74 4.28
CA THR A 117 -28.85 20.83 3.23
C THR A 117 -30.24 20.49 3.76
N ASP A 118 -30.42 20.46 5.07
CA ASP A 118 -31.75 20.48 5.70
C ASP A 118 -32.28 21.92 5.75
N GLY A 119 -32.42 22.50 4.56
CA GLY A 119 -33.17 23.72 4.33
C GLY A 119 -34.65 23.47 4.61
N LYS A 120 -35.02 23.52 5.89
CA LYS A 120 -36.39 23.67 6.34
C LYS A 120 -36.92 24.98 5.75
N LEU A 121 -37.67 24.90 4.65
CA LEU A 121 -38.43 26.02 4.10
C LEU A 121 -39.48 26.42 5.14
N ILE A 122 -39.18 27.44 5.93
CA ILE A 122 -40.16 28.12 6.78
C ILE A 122 -40.95 29.06 5.87
N ARG A 123 -42.27 28.84 5.78
CA ARG A 123 -43.24 29.83 5.30
C ARG A 123 -43.48 30.88 6.38
#